data_AF-A0A102DA72-F1
#
_entry.id   AF-A0A102DA72-F1
#
_cell.length_a   1.000
_cell.length_b   1.000
_cell.length_c   1.000
_cell.angle_alpha   90.00
_cell.angle_beta   90.00
_cell.angle_gamma   90.00
#
_symmetry.space_group_name_H-M   'P 1'
#
loop_
_entity.id
_entity.type
_entity.pdbx_description
1 polymer ?
#
loop_
_entity_poly.entity_id
_entity_poly.type
_entity_poly.pdbx_seq_one_letter_code
_entity_poly.pdbx_strand_id
1 'polypeptide(L)' 'MAVTAAPLKSARNWIVMHQDKTSGAVPAKSINKDRQPGTDAYLFMTDQATGMAALAMRPNPPAG' A
#
# COMPACT_ATOMS: atom_id res chain seq x y z
N MET A 1 5.08 8.52 -18.52
CA MET A 1 3.83 7.77 -18.77
C MET A 1 2.78 8.28 -17.80
N ALA A 2 1.74 8.98 -18.30
CA ALA A 2 0.66 9.45 -17.44
C ALA A 2 -0.19 8.25 -17.01
N VAL A 3 -0.13 7.89 -15.73
CA VAL A 3 -1.14 7.01 -15.15
C VAL A 3 -2.45 7.79 -15.24
N THR A 4 -3.36 7.37 -16.12
CA THR A 4 -4.65 8.04 -16.27
C THR A 4 -5.41 7.97 -14.93
N ALA A 5 -6.32 8.92 -14.68
CA ALA A 5 -6.98 9.06 -13.37
C ALA A 5 -7.74 7.79 -12.92
N ALA A 6 -8.18 6.96 -13.86
CA ALA A 6 -8.90 5.72 -13.59
C ALA A 6 -8.03 4.64 -12.90
N PRO A 7 -6.86 4.25 -13.43
CA PRO A 7 -5.93 3.34 -12.75
C PRO A 7 -5.55 3.80 -11.32
N LEU A 8 -5.29 5.09 -11.11
CA LEU A 8 -4.95 5.61 -9.79
C LEU A 8 -6.10 5.47 -8.79
N LYS A 9 -7.34 5.78 -9.22
CA LYS A 9 -8.53 5.59 -8.39
C LYS A 9 -8.71 4.11 -8.04
N SER A 10 -8.55 3.20 -9.00
CA SER A 10 -8.66 1.76 -8.76
C SER A 10 -7.59 1.26 -7.78
N ALA A 11 -6.35 1.73 -7.90
CA ALA A 11 -5.27 1.36 -6.97
C ALA A 11 -5.56 1.84 -5.54
N ARG A 12 -6.03 3.08 -5.36
CA ARG A 12 -6.43 3.60 -4.05
C ARG A 12 -7.58 2.80 -3.43
N ASN A 13 -8.59 2.46 -4.24
CA ASN A 13 -9.69 1.60 -3.78
C ASN A 13 -9.19 0.22 -3.35
N TRP A 14 -8.24 -0.36 -4.09
CA TRP A 14 -7.64 -1.63 -3.73
C TRP A 14 -6.95 -1.57 -2.37
N ILE A 15 -6.17 -0.51 -2.10
CA ILE A 15 -5.51 -0.30 -0.80
C ILE A 15 -6.55 -0.25 0.32
N VAL A 16 -7.61 0.56 0.16
CA VAL A 16 -8.69 0.67 1.16
C VAL A 16 -9.34 -0.67 1.44
N MET A 17 -9.57 -1.50 0.41
CA MET A 17 -10.20 -2.81 0.59
C MET A 17 -9.31 -3.81 1.33
N HIS A 18 -7.99 -3.79 1.11
CA HIS A 18 -7.06 -4.84 1.55
C HIS A 18 -6.19 -4.48 2.75
N GLN A 19 -6.17 -3.22 3.20
CA GLN A 19 -5.52 -2.88 4.45
C GLN A 19 -6.23 -3.55 5.64
N ASP A 20 -5.46 -3.92 6.65
CA ASP A 20 -5.99 -4.38 7.92
C ASP A 20 -6.89 -3.30 8.51
N LYS A 21 -8.11 -3.68 8.91
CA LYS A 21 -9.14 -2.71 9.30
C LYS A 21 -8.95 -2.18 10.71
N THR A 22 -8.16 -2.88 11.53
CA THR A 22 -7.92 -2.50 12.92
C THR A 22 -6.72 -1.59 13.05
N SER A 23 -5.61 -1.94 12.41
CA SER A 23 -4.33 -1.21 12.48
C SER A 23 -4.11 -0.25 11.31
N GLY A 24 -4.80 -0.43 10.18
CA GLY A 24 -4.53 0.31 8.95
C GLY A 24 -3.29 -0.17 8.19
N ALA A 25 -2.59 -1.20 8.66
CA ALA A 25 -1.41 -1.73 8.00
C ALA A 25 -1.76 -2.36 6.64
N VAL A 26 -0.85 -2.27 5.68
CA VAL A 26 -0.95 -2.99 4.40
C VAL A 26 0.02 -4.17 4.45
N PRO A 27 -0.47 -5.42 4.64
CA PRO A 27 0.38 -6.60 4.70
C PRO A 27 1.26 -6.73 3.46
N ALA A 28 2.56 -6.89 3.66
CA ALA A 28 3.47 -7.06 2.54
C ALA A 28 3.29 -8.42 1.87
N LYS A 29 3.21 -8.41 0.53
CA LYS A 29 3.36 -9.60 -0.31
C LYS A 29 4.63 -9.50 -1.15
N SER A 30 5.28 -10.65 -1.33
CA SER A 30 6.48 -10.79 -2.14
C SER A 30 6.26 -11.89 -3.16
N ILE A 31 6.60 -11.62 -4.41
CA ILE A 31 6.57 -12.63 -5.49
C ILE A 31 7.60 -13.75 -5.25
N ASN A 32 8.72 -13.44 -4.57
CA ASN A 32 9.84 -14.37 -4.47
C ASN A 32 9.77 -15.26 -3.22
N LYS A 33 9.17 -14.75 -2.14
CA LYS A 33 9.15 -15.46 -0.85
C LYS A 33 8.12 -14.86 0.09
N ASP A 34 7.13 -15.66 0.46
CA ASP A 34 6.21 -15.32 1.54
C ASP A 34 6.95 -15.28 2.89
N ARG A 35 6.61 -14.27 3.69
CA ARG A 35 7.16 -14.09 5.03
C ARG A 35 6.12 -14.53 6.05
N GLN A 36 6.57 -15.27 7.06
CA GLN A 36 5.68 -15.70 8.14
C GLN A 36 5.20 -14.47 8.93
N PRO A 37 3.88 -14.31 9.12
CA PRO A 37 3.33 -13.21 9.92
C PRO A 37 3.96 -13.15 11.30
N GLY A 38 4.20 -11.93 11.80
CA GLY A 38 4.78 -11.69 13.11
C GLY A 38 6.31 -11.81 13.21
N THR A 39 7.00 -12.27 12.17
CA THR A 39 8.47 -12.21 12.12
C THR A 39 8.98 -10.80 11.83
N ASP A 40 10.18 -10.45 12.30
CA ASP A 40 10.79 -9.14 12.05
C ASP A 40 10.86 -8.77 10.56
N ALA A 41 11.19 -9.73 9.70
CA ALA A 41 11.23 -9.52 8.26
C ALA A 41 9.84 -9.21 7.67
N TYR A 42 8.79 -9.87 8.16
CA TYR A 42 7.41 -9.57 7.77
C TYR A 42 6.98 -8.18 8.23
N LEU A 43 7.28 -7.84 9.48
CA LEU A 43 6.93 -6.56 10.08
C LEU A 43 7.63 -5.40 9.37
N PHE A 44 8.94 -5.52 9.11
CA PHE A 44 9.70 -4.53 8.36
C PHE A 44 9.12 -4.27 6.95
N MET A 45 8.81 -5.34 6.22
CA MET A 45 8.25 -5.20 4.88
C MET A 45 6.82 -4.61 4.91
N THR A 46 6.02 -5.00 5.91
CA THR A 46 4.66 -4.48 6.11
C THR A 46 4.67 -3.00 6.46
N ASP A 47 5.61 -2.55 7.29
CA ASP A 47 5.78 -1.13 7.59
C ASP A 47 6.12 -0.33 6.33
N GLN A 48 7.07 -0.82 5.53
CA GLN A 48 7.42 -0.19 4.26
C GLN A 48 6.25 -0.15 3.27
N ALA A 49 5.50 -1.24 3.13
CA ALA A 49 4.32 -1.29 2.28
C ALA A 49 3.24 -0.29 2.75
N THR A 50 3.05 -0.18 4.07
CA THR A 50 2.11 0.77 4.69
C THR A 50 2.52 2.21 4.43
N GLY A 51 3.81 2.56 4.59
CA GLY A 51 4.32 3.89 4.29
C GLY A 51 4.11 4.28 2.82
N MET A 52 4.39 3.37 1.89
CA MET A 52 4.19 3.61 0.45
C MET A 52 2.69 3.76 0.10
N ALA A 53 1.83 2.95 0.72
CA ALA A 53 0.38 3.08 0.56
C ALA A 53 -0.14 4.43 1.06
N ALA A 54 0.34 4.89 2.23
CA ALA A 54 0.00 6.20 2.78
C ALA A 54 0.40 7.33 1.82
N LEU A 55 1.60 7.26 1.22
CA LEU A 55 2.05 8.23 0.22
C LEU A 55 1.14 8.25 -1.02
N ALA A 56 0.73 7.09 -1.52
CA ALA A 56 -0.15 6.95 -2.69
C ALA A 56 -1.58 7.46 -2.43
N MET A 57 -2.04 7.42 -1.17
CA MET A 57 -3.37 7.89 -0.76
C MET A 57 -3.45 9.41 -0.60
N ARG A 58 -2.31 10.13 -0.60
CA ARG A 58 -2.32 11.59 -0.49
C ARG A 58 -3.05 12.23 -1.69
N PRO A 59 -3.75 13.37 -1.48
CA PRO A 59 -4.30 14.16 -2.57
C PRO A 59 -3.19 14.51 -3.58
N ASN A 60 -3.53 14.55 -4.87
CA ASN A 60 -2.60 15.09 -5.83
C ASN A 60 -2.36 16.57 -5.48
N PRO A 61 -1.11 17.05 -5.54
CA PRO A 61 -0.87 18.49 -5.41
C PRO A 61 -1.72 19.23 -6.46
N PRO A 62 -2.21 20.44 -6.13
CA PRO A 62 -2.97 21.24 -7.08
C PRO A 62 -2.16 21.38 -8.37
N ALA A 63 -2.83 21.24 -9.51
CA ALA A 63 -2.21 21.53 -10.80
C ALA A 63 -1.90 23.03 -10.81
N GLY A 64 -0.60 23.36 -10.75
CA GLY A 64 -0.11 24.71 -10.97
C GLY A 64 -0.29 25.13 -12.42
#